data_AF-A0A7J2SG00-F1
#
_entry.id   AF-A0A7J2SG00-F1
#
_cell.length_a   1.000
_cell.length_b   1.000
_cell.length_c   1.000
_cell.angle_alpha   90.00
_cell.angle_beta   90.00
_cell.angle_gamma   90.00
#
_symmetry.space_group_name_H-M   'P 1'
#
loop_
_entity.id
_entity.type
_entity.pdbx_description
1 polymer ?
#
loop_
_entity_poly.entity_id
_entity_poly.type
_entity_poly.pdbx_seq_one_letter_code
_entity_poly.pdbx_strand_id
1 'polypeptide(L)'
;MKSHKDKQYLEDLEKNYRMLSNLWASGIRDYHNLNSSYLTANSILIAAIAIILRMGVVTTYIVSIVFSFIGILICLQMGIALGRFRSQNAYWEWNLRIIEGDPEWKRDPFFKNLYKHREEQKILKGKYGEEDFKPNFAIRYHRKLWAPRMKGLPFIFGTLYTIFIIWSIVNILN
;
A
#
# COMPACT_ATOMS: atom_id res chain seq x y z
N MET A 1 2.06 -46.78 8.78
CA MET A 1 1.08 -45.79 9.29
C MET A 1 1.66 -44.39 9.51
N LYS A 2 2.92 -44.22 9.93
CA LYS A 2 3.62 -42.90 10.03
C LYS A 2 3.80 -42.21 8.66
N SER A 3 4.36 -42.92 7.68
CA SER A 3 4.63 -42.39 6.33
C SER A 3 3.40 -41.81 5.59
N HIS A 4 2.19 -42.29 5.87
CA HIS A 4 0.97 -41.77 5.24
C HIS A 4 0.48 -40.45 5.88
N LYS A 5 0.76 -40.26 7.18
CA LYS A 5 0.46 -39.01 7.89
C LYS A 5 1.45 -37.90 7.53
N ASP A 6 2.73 -38.25 7.40
CA ASP A 6 3.79 -37.30 7.03
C ASP A 6 3.58 -36.79 5.59
N LYS A 7 3.14 -37.67 4.67
CA LYS A 7 2.79 -37.28 3.30
C LYS A 7 1.57 -36.36 3.23
N GLN A 8 0.52 -36.66 4.00
CA GLN A 8 -0.68 -35.83 4.06
C GLN A 8 -0.39 -34.45 4.66
N TYR A 9 0.43 -34.39 5.72
CA TYR A 9 0.87 -33.14 6.33
C TYR A 9 1.61 -32.24 5.34
N LEU A 10 2.56 -32.79 4.58
CA LEU A 10 3.29 -32.06 3.54
C LEU A 10 2.37 -31.54 2.42
N GLU A 11 1.38 -32.32 1.99
CA GLU A 11 0.40 -31.91 1.00
C GLU A 11 -0.48 -30.75 1.51
N ASP A 12 -0.95 -30.82 2.75
CA ASP A 12 -1.72 -29.75 3.40
C ASP A 12 -0.89 -28.48 3.60
N LEU A 13 0.38 -28.64 3.99
CA LEU A 13 1.31 -27.54 4.18
C LEU A 13 1.61 -26.81 2.85
N GLU A 14 1.81 -27.56 1.77
CA GLU A 14 1.98 -26.97 0.43
C GLU A 14 0.70 -26.26 -0.06
N LYS A 15 -0.46 -26.86 0.16
CA LYS A 15 -1.75 -26.27 -0.19
C LYS A 15 -1.97 -24.94 0.54
N ASN A 16 -1.72 -24.93 1.85
CA ASN A 16 -1.83 -23.73 2.68
C ASN A 16 -0.84 -22.65 2.24
N TYR A 17 0.40 -23.03 1.92
CA TYR A 17 1.40 -22.09 1.40
C TYR A 17 0.93 -21.43 0.10
N ARG A 18 0.45 -22.20 -0.88
CA ARG A 18 -0.05 -21.67 -2.17
C ARG A 18 -1.24 -20.73 -1.97
N MET A 19 -2.18 -21.10 -1.09
CA MET A 19 -3.33 -20.26 -0.77
C MET A 19 -2.89 -18.94 -0.13
N LEU A 20 -2.02 -19.00 0.90
CA LEU A 20 -1.51 -17.82 1.60
C LEU A 20 -0.68 -16.92 0.69
N SER A 21 0.15 -17.49 -0.20
CA SER A 21 0.94 -16.71 -1.16
C SER A 21 0.04 -15.95 -2.13
N ASN A 22 -1.04 -16.58 -2.59
CA ASN A 22 -2.03 -15.92 -3.45
C ASN A 22 -2.78 -14.80 -2.72
N LEU A 23 -3.18 -15.03 -1.46
CA LEU A 23 -3.83 -14.01 -0.63
C LEU A 23 -2.90 -12.82 -0.38
N TRP A 24 -1.63 -13.08 -0.05
CA TRP A 24 -0.63 -12.04 0.15
C TRP A 24 -0.39 -11.22 -1.13
N ALA A 25 -0.24 -11.89 -2.28
CA ALA A 25 -0.03 -11.22 -3.56
C ALA A 25 -1.23 -10.37 -3.97
N SER A 26 -2.46 -10.89 -3.82
CA SER A 26 -3.68 -10.11 -4.06
C SER A 26 -3.77 -8.92 -3.12
N GLY A 27 -3.53 -9.12 -1.82
CA GLY A 27 -3.58 -8.06 -0.83
C GLY A 27 -2.58 -6.93 -1.09
N ILE A 28 -1.40 -7.22 -1.67
CA ILE A 28 -0.45 -6.19 -2.13
C ILE A 28 -1.00 -5.41 -3.32
N ARG A 29 -1.57 -6.10 -4.31
CA ARG A 29 -2.17 -5.45 -5.48
C ARG A 29 -3.34 -4.55 -5.07
N ASP A 30 -4.24 -5.05 -4.22
CA ASP A 30 -5.42 -4.32 -3.75
C ASP A 30 -5.01 -3.10 -2.92
N TYR A 31 -3.95 -3.22 -2.12
CA TYR A 31 -3.33 -2.09 -1.42
C TYR A 31 -2.87 -0.99 -2.38
N HIS A 32 -2.15 -1.35 -3.46
CA HIS A 32 -1.68 -0.38 -4.45
C HIS A 32 -2.82 0.27 -5.23
N ASN A 33 -3.84 -0.51 -5.62
CA ASN A 33 -5.04 0.00 -6.28
C ASN A 33 -5.75 1.01 -5.40
N LEU A 34 -6.00 0.67 -4.13
CA LEU A 34 -6.66 1.55 -3.17
C LEU A 34 -5.87 2.83 -2.93
N ASN A 35 -4.55 2.73 -2.76
CA ASN A 35 -3.68 3.90 -2.61
C ASN A 35 -3.74 4.82 -3.86
N SER A 36 -3.76 4.24 -5.05
CA SER A 36 -3.91 4.99 -6.31
C SER A 36 -5.28 5.69 -6.40
N SER A 37 -6.36 4.99 -6.03
CA SER A 37 -7.72 5.56 -5.99
C SER A 37 -7.80 6.75 -5.02
N TYR A 38 -7.23 6.64 -3.82
CA TYR A 38 -7.18 7.75 -2.87
C TYR A 38 -6.34 8.92 -3.37
N LEU A 39 -5.17 8.66 -3.97
CA LEU A 39 -4.34 9.71 -4.55
C LEU A 39 -5.12 10.47 -5.64
N THR A 40 -5.80 9.74 -6.52
CA THR A 40 -6.61 10.29 -7.61
C THR A 40 -7.77 11.13 -7.08
N ALA A 41 -8.54 10.58 -6.12
CA ALA A 41 -9.67 11.29 -5.51
C ALA A 41 -9.24 12.60 -4.83
N ASN A 42 -8.19 12.57 -4.02
CA ASN A 42 -7.68 13.77 -3.35
C ASN A 42 -7.15 14.80 -4.36
N SER A 43 -6.48 14.35 -5.43
CA SER A 43 -5.96 15.24 -6.49
C SER A 43 -7.07 15.96 -7.24
N ILE A 44 -8.13 15.24 -7.63
CA ILE A 44 -9.31 15.83 -8.29
C ILE A 44 -9.98 16.85 -7.37
N LEU A 45 -10.17 16.48 -6.10
CA LEU A 45 -10.87 17.33 -5.14
C LEU A 45 -10.08 18.62 -4.83
N ILE A 46 -8.75 18.54 -4.73
CA ILE A 46 -7.89 19.72 -4.59
C ILE A 46 -7.93 20.60 -5.83
N ALA A 47 -7.87 20.01 -7.02
CA ALA A 47 -7.98 20.77 -8.27
C ALA A 47 -9.33 21.50 -8.36
N ALA A 48 -10.42 20.83 -8.01
CA ALA A 48 -11.75 21.42 -7.96
C ALA A 48 -11.83 22.59 -6.97
N ILE A 49 -11.32 22.43 -5.75
CA ILE A 49 -11.24 23.50 -4.75
C ILE A 49 -10.44 24.69 -5.30
N ALA A 50 -9.27 24.44 -5.89
CA ALA A 50 -8.42 25.50 -6.43
C ALA A 50 -9.11 26.30 -7.55
N ILE A 51 -9.89 25.64 -8.41
CA ILE A 51 -10.68 26.30 -9.46
C ILE A 51 -11.81 27.14 -8.83
N ILE A 52 -12.54 26.58 -7.87
CA ILE A 52 -13.66 27.26 -7.18
C ILE A 52 -13.16 28.50 -6.43
N LEU A 53 -12.01 28.41 -5.77
CA LEU A 53 -11.39 29.52 -5.04
C LEU A 53 -11.03 30.70 -5.94
N ARG A 54 -10.69 30.46 -7.22
CA ARG A 54 -10.37 31.54 -8.18
C ARG A 54 -11.56 32.42 -8.53
N MET A 55 -12.78 31.98 -8.30
CA MET A 55 -13.99 32.76 -8.63
C MET A 55 -14.21 33.93 -7.66
N GLY A 56 -13.63 33.88 -6.46
CA GLY A 56 -13.62 35.01 -5.52
C GLY A 56 -14.97 35.44 -4.94
N VAL A 57 -15.99 34.58 -4.96
CA VAL A 57 -17.33 34.88 -4.44
C VAL A 57 -17.53 34.20 -3.07
N VAL A 58 -18.27 34.82 -2.16
CA VAL A 58 -18.52 34.27 -0.81
C VAL A 58 -19.06 32.83 -0.86
N THR A 59 -19.97 32.55 -1.79
CA THR A 59 -20.52 31.20 -1.98
C THR A 59 -19.46 30.18 -2.36
N THR A 60 -18.44 30.56 -3.13
CA THR A 60 -17.37 29.64 -3.55
C THR A 60 -16.40 29.34 -2.40
N TYR A 61 -16.18 30.29 -1.48
CA TYR A 61 -15.45 30.03 -0.24
C TYR A 61 -16.18 29.04 0.68
N ILE A 62 -17.50 29.15 0.81
CA ILE A 62 -18.31 28.19 1.58
C ILE A 62 -18.22 26.80 0.97
N VAL A 63 -18.36 26.68 -0.35
CA VAL A 63 -18.23 25.39 -1.07
C VAL A 63 -16.82 24.80 -0.89
N SER A 64 -15.77 25.63 -0.97
CA SER A 64 -14.39 25.22 -0.71
C SER A 64 -14.20 24.63 0.70
N ILE A 65 -14.80 25.24 1.72
CA ILE A 65 -14.78 24.74 3.10
C ILE A 65 -15.44 23.36 3.18
N VAL A 66 -16.65 23.21 2.61
CA VAL A 66 -17.38 21.94 2.60
C VAL A 66 -16.56 20.84 1.90
N PHE A 67 -16.00 21.13 0.73
CA PHE A 67 -15.18 20.17 0.00
C PHE A 67 -13.91 19.82 0.78
N SER A 68 -13.28 20.79 1.44
CA SER A 68 -12.10 20.54 2.28
C SER A 68 -12.42 19.64 3.48
N PHE A 69 -13.59 19.79 4.11
CA PHE A 69 -14.05 18.85 5.14
C PHE A 69 -14.21 17.43 4.60
N ILE A 70 -14.84 17.27 3.44
CA ILE A 70 -14.96 15.97 2.77
C ILE A 70 -13.56 15.39 2.47
N GLY A 71 -12.64 16.22 1.98
CA GLY A 71 -11.25 15.84 1.72
C GLY A 71 -10.53 15.33 2.97
N ILE A 72 -10.72 15.98 4.11
CA ILE A 72 -10.16 15.54 5.41
C ILE A 72 -10.74 14.17 5.81
N LEU A 73 -12.04 13.96 5.63
CA LEU A 73 -12.67 12.66 5.91
C LEU A 73 -12.10 11.55 5.01
N ILE A 74 -11.87 11.85 3.72
CA ILE A 74 -11.22 10.92 2.78
C ILE A 74 -9.78 10.62 3.22
N CYS A 75 -9.03 11.61 3.71
CA CYS A 75 -7.68 11.41 4.24
C CYS A 75 -7.66 10.49 5.47
N LEU A 76 -8.61 10.67 6.40
CA LEU A 76 -8.77 9.80 7.55
C LEU A 76 -9.09 8.35 7.12
N GLN A 77 -10.03 8.19 6.20
CA GLN A 77 -10.37 6.88 5.63
C GLN A 77 -9.17 6.22 4.94
N MET A 78 -8.41 6.98 4.15
CA MET A 78 -7.17 6.52 3.51
C MET A 78 -6.18 5.98 4.54
N GLY A 79 -5.94 6.73 5.63
CA GLY A 79 -5.03 6.32 6.70
C GLY A 79 -5.45 5.00 7.36
N ILE A 80 -6.74 4.86 7.70
CA ILE A 80 -7.27 3.66 8.34
C ILE A 80 -7.25 2.46 7.38
N ALA A 81 -7.73 2.64 6.15
CA ALA A 81 -7.84 1.56 5.17
C ALA A 81 -6.47 1.03 4.77
N LEU A 82 -5.51 1.91 4.44
CA LEU A 82 -4.13 1.51 4.13
C LEU A 82 -3.45 0.87 5.34
N GLY A 83 -3.71 1.36 6.56
CA GLY A 83 -3.22 0.76 7.79
C GLY A 83 -3.70 -0.68 7.99
N ARG A 84 -5.00 -0.92 7.77
CA ARG A 84 -5.61 -2.26 7.87
C ARG A 84 -5.03 -3.24 6.84
N PHE A 85 -4.96 -2.85 5.57
CA PHE A 85 -4.40 -3.71 4.52
C PHE A 85 -2.92 -4.03 4.77
N ARG A 86 -2.15 -3.05 5.25
CA ARG A 86 -0.76 -3.27 5.63
C ARG A 86 -0.63 -4.30 6.76
N SER A 87 -1.47 -4.20 7.79
CA SER A 87 -1.49 -5.16 8.90
C SER A 87 -1.84 -6.57 8.41
N GLN A 88 -2.87 -6.69 7.57
CA GLN A 88 -3.26 -7.98 6.98
C GLN A 88 -2.15 -8.60 6.14
N ASN A 89 -1.51 -7.82 5.26
CA ASN A 89 -0.39 -8.31 4.45
C ASN A 89 0.80 -8.74 5.32
N ALA A 90 1.10 -8.00 6.41
CA ALA A 90 2.14 -8.37 7.35
C ALA A 90 1.81 -9.67 8.10
N TYR A 91 0.54 -9.87 8.46
CA TYR A 91 0.07 -11.12 9.07
C TYR A 91 0.21 -12.31 8.13
N TRP A 92 -0.17 -12.17 6.86
CA TRP A 92 0.01 -13.22 5.84
C TRP A 92 1.48 -13.53 5.59
N GLU A 93 2.33 -12.49 5.50
CA GLU A 93 3.77 -12.65 5.35
C GLU A 93 4.39 -13.40 6.54
N TRP A 94 3.94 -13.10 7.76
CA TRP A 94 4.39 -13.80 8.95
C TRP A 94 4.02 -15.29 8.94
N ASN A 95 2.78 -15.62 8.56
CA ASN A 95 2.35 -17.02 8.43
C ASN A 95 3.13 -17.78 7.35
N LEU A 96 3.44 -17.13 6.23
CA LEU A 96 4.28 -17.73 5.17
C LEU A 96 5.70 -18.01 5.68
N ARG A 97 6.28 -17.12 6.49
CA ARG A 97 7.59 -17.34 7.13
C ARG A 97 7.57 -18.48 8.15
N ILE A 98 6.44 -18.72 8.82
CA ILE A 98 6.27 -19.86 9.73
C ILE A 98 6.24 -21.16 8.94
N ILE A 99 5.53 -21.22 7.80
CA ILE A 99 5.50 -22.41 6.95
C ILE A 99 6.89 -22.71 6.37
N GLU A 100 7.60 -21.69 5.89
CA GLU A 100 9.02 -21.83 5.50
C GLU A 100 9.96 -22.08 6.69
N GLY A 101 9.43 -21.90 7.91
CA GLY A 101 9.98 -22.27 9.21
C GLY A 101 10.16 -23.76 9.40
N ASP A 102 9.29 -24.54 8.77
CA ASP A 102 9.08 -25.94 9.09
C ASP A 102 10.28 -26.80 8.69
N PRO A 103 10.79 -27.70 9.57
CA PRO A 103 11.86 -28.63 9.25
C PRO A 103 11.54 -29.53 8.05
N GLU A 104 10.27 -29.80 7.79
CA GLU A 104 9.83 -30.63 6.66
C GLU A 104 9.67 -29.83 5.36
N TRP A 105 9.85 -28.50 5.39
CA TRP A 105 9.78 -27.66 4.21
C TRP A 105 10.99 -27.87 3.29
N LYS A 106 10.76 -28.49 2.13
CA LYS A 106 11.82 -28.88 1.18
C LYS A 106 12.10 -27.84 0.08
N ARG A 107 11.39 -26.69 0.08
CA ARG A 107 11.57 -25.64 -0.94
C ARG A 107 12.45 -24.51 -0.42
N ASP A 108 13.06 -23.77 -1.34
CA ASP A 108 13.80 -22.57 -0.99
C ASP A 108 12.89 -21.56 -0.27
N PRO A 109 13.27 -21.09 0.94
CA PRO A 109 12.44 -20.20 1.73
C PRO A 109 12.55 -18.77 1.18
N PHE A 110 11.54 -18.38 0.41
CA PHE A 110 11.45 -17.09 -0.28
C PHE A 110 11.03 -15.96 0.67
N PHE A 111 10.03 -16.19 1.53
CA PHE A 111 9.47 -15.21 2.47
C PHE A 111 10.40 -14.91 3.66
N LYS A 112 11.19 -15.87 4.14
CA LYS A 112 12.25 -15.64 5.15
C LYS A 112 13.39 -14.80 4.59
N ASN A 113 13.77 -15.04 3.34
CA ASN A 113 14.81 -14.29 2.66
C ASN A 113 14.25 -13.15 1.82
N LEU A 114 12.96 -12.79 1.97
CA LEU A 114 12.30 -11.86 1.07
C LEU A 114 12.96 -10.50 1.10
N TYR A 115 13.48 -10.09 2.25
CA TYR A 115 14.30 -8.89 2.36
C TYR A 115 15.56 -8.99 1.50
N LYS A 116 16.30 -10.12 1.55
CA LYS A 116 17.48 -10.35 0.69
C LYS A 116 17.11 -10.49 -0.79
N HIS A 117 16.04 -11.19 -1.14
CA HIS A 117 15.59 -11.29 -2.53
C HIS A 117 15.05 -9.96 -3.09
N ARG A 118 14.42 -9.14 -2.24
CA ARG A 118 13.87 -7.82 -2.59
C ARG A 118 14.93 -6.71 -2.59
N GLU A 119 15.99 -6.83 -1.79
CA GLU A 119 17.03 -5.78 -1.65
C GLU A 119 18.37 -6.12 -2.31
N GLU A 120 18.78 -7.39 -2.29
CA GLU A 120 20.02 -7.89 -2.92
C GLU A 120 19.76 -8.44 -4.33
N GLN A 121 18.52 -8.44 -4.81
CA GLN A 121 18.11 -9.03 -6.10
C GLN A 121 18.68 -10.43 -6.36
N LYS A 122 18.83 -11.24 -5.31
CA LYS A 122 19.15 -12.66 -5.51
C LYS A 122 17.95 -13.31 -6.18
N ILE A 123 18.05 -13.43 -7.50
CA ILE A 123 17.04 -14.00 -8.39
C ILE A 123 16.75 -15.43 -7.90
N LEU A 124 15.47 -15.81 -7.91
CA LEU A 124 15.08 -17.20 -7.70
C LEU A 124 15.81 -18.06 -8.73
N LYS A 125 16.53 -19.10 -8.31
CA LYS A 125 17.29 -19.97 -9.22
C LYS A 125 16.33 -20.61 -10.24
N GLY A 126 16.30 -20.07 -11.45
CA GLY A 126 15.54 -20.61 -12.58
C GLY A 126 16.37 -21.62 -13.37
N LYS A 127 15.71 -22.60 -13.99
CA LYS A 127 16.35 -23.55 -14.91
C LYS A 127 16.82 -22.89 -16.22
N TYR A 128 16.33 -21.70 -16.52
CA TYR A 128 16.67 -20.89 -17.68
C TYR A 128 17.37 -19.62 -17.20
N GLY A 129 18.41 -19.21 -17.91
CA GLY A 129 19.33 -18.13 -17.52
C GLY A 129 18.66 -16.79 -17.22
N GLU A 130 19.40 -15.98 -16.48
CA GLU A 130 19.01 -14.67 -15.95
C GLU A 130 18.52 -13.73 -17.06
N GLU A 131 17.29 -13.24 -16.96
CA GLU A 131 16.91 -12.00 -17.64
C GLU A 131 17.26 -10.83 -16.72
N ASP A 132 18.17 -10.00 -17.20
CA ASP A 132 18.66 -8.82 -16.50
C ASP A 132 17.47 -7.85 -16.28
N PHE A 133 16.97 -7.76 -15.05
CA PHE A 133 15.79 -6.94 -14.73
C PHE A 133 16.20 -5.46 -14.66
N LYS A 134 16.18 -4.80 -15.82
CA LYS A 134 16.70 -3.44 -16.04
C LYS A 134 15.98 -2.27 -15.36
N PRO A 135 14.75 -2.32 -14.76
CA PRO A 135 14.20 -1.15 -14.05
C PRO A 135 14.72 -1.06 -12.60
N ASN A 136 16.00 -1.39 -12.38
CA ASN A 136 16.61 -1.48 -11.05
C ASN A 136 16.69 -0.10 -10.34
N PHE A 137 16.93 0.97 -11.10
CA PHE A 137 17.02 2.32 -10.56
C PHE A 137 15.65 2.85 -10.07
N ALA A 138 14.60 2.70 -10.90
CA ALA A 138 13.26 3.15 -10.59
C ALA A 138 12.73 2.49 -9.31
N ILE A 139 12.96 1.19 -9.14
CA ILE A 139 12.51 0.46 -7.95
C ILE A 139 13.28 0.90 -6.70
N ARG A 140 14.59 1.14 -6.80
CA ARG A 140 15.45 1.49 -5.66
C ARG A 140 15.18 2.92 -5.14
N TYR A 141 15.01 3.89 -6.04
CA TYR A 141 14.77 5.29 -5.70
C TYR A 141 13.33 5.53 -5.23
N HIS A 142 12.36 4.92 -5.91
CA HIS A 142 10.94 5.04 -5.59
C HIS A 142 10.62 4.36 -4.24
N ARG A 143 11.31 3.28 -3.86
CA ARG A 143 11.04 2.57 -2.59
C ARG A 143 11.49 3.32 -1.33
N LYS A 144 12.70 3.90 -1.29
CA LYS A 144 13.19 4.64 -0.10
C LYS A 144 12.37 5.90 0.20
N LEU A 145 11.96 6.62 -0.85
CA LEU A 145 11.17 7.85 -0.70
C LEU A 145 9.68 7.59 -0.51
N TRP A 146 9.14 6.43 -0.90
CA TRP A 146 7.70 6.12 -0.78
C TRP A 146 7.34 5.20 0.39
N ALA A 147 8.28 4.43 0.96
CA ALA A 147 8.02 3.68 2.19
C ALA A 147 7.52 4.56 3.37
N PRO A 148 7.95 5.84 3.51
CA PRO A 148 7.37 6.78 4.49
C PRO A 148 6.04 7.44 4.04
N ARG A 149 5.77 7.52 2.73
CA ARG A 149 4.57 8.21 2.18
C ARG A 149 3.26 7.58 2.58
N MET A 150 3.26 6.32 3.02
CA MET A 150 2.04 5.64 3.49
C MET A 150 1.46 6.29 4.75
N LYS A 151 2.29 6.94 5.59
CA LYS A 151 1.83 7.81 6.68
C LYS A 151 1.77 9.28 6.24
N GLY A 152 2.67 9.67 5.34
CA GLY A 152 2.78 11.06 4.88
C GLY A 152 1.65 11.55 3.99
N LEU A 153 1.09 10.72 3.10
CA LEU A 153 0.08 11.15 2.12
C LEU A 153 -1.22 11.66 2.75
N PRO A 154 -1.86 10.92 3.68
CA PRO A 154 -3.01 11.44 4.42
C PRO A 154 -2.71 12.76 5.13
N PHE A 155 -1.50 12.89 5.67
CA PHE A 155 -1.08 14.09 6.39
C PHE A 155 -0.85 15.29 5.46
N ILE A 156 -0.19 15.08 4.31
CA ILE A 156 0.04 16.12 3.29
C ILE A 156 -1.29 16.64 2.77
N PHE A 157 -2.19 15.76 2.35
CA PHE A 157 -3.51 16.16 1.85
C PHE A 157 -4.36 16.80 2.95
N GLY A 158 -4.37 16.23 4.15
CA GLY A 158 -5.05 16.82 5.31
C GLY A 158 -4.59 18.25 5.59
N THR A 159 -3.27 18.49 5.56
CA THR A 159 -2.68 19.82 5.75
C THR A 159 -3.13 20.80 4.64
N LEU A 160 -3.14 20.36 3.38
CA LEU A 160 -3.61 21.19 2.26
C LEU A 160 -5.08 21.59 2.43
N TYR A 161 -5.96 20.66 2.84
CA TYR A 161 -7.36 20.96 3.12
C TYR A 161 -7.52 21.93 4.30
N THR A 162 -6.72 21.78 5.36
CA THR A 162 -6.71 22.75 6.47
C THR A 162 -6.30 24.14 6.00
N ILE A 163 -5.29 24.26 5.13
CA ILE A 163 -4.88 25.54 4.53
C ILE A 163 -6.03 26.15 3.72
N PHE A 164 -6.74 25.36 2.91
CA PHE A 164 -7.89 25.87 2.15
C PHE A 164 -9.03 26.35 3.05
N ILE A 165 -9.32 25.66 4.16
CA ILE A 165 -10.32 26.09 5.14
C ILE A 165 -9.93 27.45 5.74
N ILE A 166 -8.70 27.57 6.23
CA ILE A 166 -8.20 28.82 6.84
C ILE A 166 -8.27 29.96 5.81
N TRP A 167 -7.79 29.71 4.58
CA TRP A 167 -7.83 30.69 3.50
C TRP A 167 -9.25 31.16 3.18
N SER A 168 -10.19 30.22 3.05
CA SER A 168 -11.60 30.53 2.78
C SER A 168 -12.22 31.34 3.93
N ILE A 169 -11.93 31.01 5.18
CA ILE A 169 -12.45 31.76 6.34
C ILE A 169 -11.91 33.20 6.33
N VAL A 170 -10.62 33.40 6.10
CA VAL A 170 -10.01 34.74 6.04
C VAL A 170 -10.63 35.60 4.94
N ASN A 171 -10.92 35.02 3.76
CA ASN A 171 -11.53 35.75 2.64
C ASN A 171 -13.05 35.96 2.79
N ILE A 172 -13.72 35.27 3.71
CA ILE A 172 -15.12 35.56 4.04
C ILE A 172 -15.21 36.69 5.07
N LEU A 173 -14.21 36.80 5.96
CA LEU A 173 -14.18 37.80 7.03
C LEU A 173 -13.64 39.17 6.61
N ASN A 174 -12.80 39.21 5.56
CA ASN A 174 -12.30 40.44 4.92
C ASN A 174 -13.20 40.86 3.77
#